data_AF-D7NFJ2-F1
#
_entry.id   AF-D7NFJ2-F1
#
_cell.length_a   1.000
_cell.length_b   1.000
_cell.length_c   1.000
_cell.angle_alpha   90.00
_cell.angle_beta   90.00
_cell.angle_gamma   90.00
#
_symmetry.space_group_name_H-M   'P 1'
#
loop_
_entity.id
_entity.type
_entity.pdbx_description
1 polymer ?
#
loop_
_entity_poly.entity_id
_entity_poly.type
_entity_poly.pdbx_seq_one_letter_code
_entity_poly.pdbx_strand_id
1 'polypeptide(L)' 'MTNVEINLKYAVAALEAGRLNDYEAEFIESIRDYSKKELRKLSSKQYKLLNEISNK' A
#
# COMPACT_ATOMS: atom_id res chain seq x y z
N MET A 1 5.12 8.04 -12.27
CA MET A 1 4.45 7.44 -11.10
C MET A 1 3.68 8.51 -10.37
N THR A 2 2.47 8.21 -9.91
CA THR A 2 1.69 9.05 -8.98
C THR A 2 2.11 8.77 -7.54
N ASN A 3 1.78 9.68 -6.62
CA ASN A 3 2.07 9.49 -5.19
C ASN A 3 1.52 8.15 -4.65
N VAL A 4 0.35 7.70 -5.12
CA VAL A 4 -0.21 6.40 -4.69
C VAL A 4 0.59 5.20 -5.19
N GLU A 5 1.14 5.26 -6.41
CA GLU A 5 2.00 4.21 -6.96
C GLU A 5 3.35 4.18 -6.24
N ILE A 6 3.86 5.34 -5.84
CA ILE A 6 5.08 5.48 -5.04
C ILE A 6 4.86 4.87 -3.65
N ASN A 7 3.75 5.22 -2.98
CA ASN A 7 3.42 4.69 -1.67
C ASN A 7 3.24 3.17 -1.70
N LEU A 8 2.56 2.63 -2.73
CA LEU A 8 2.45 1.18 -2.92
C LEU A 8 3.81 0.51 -3.05
N LYS A 9 4.72 1.07 -3.85
CA LYS A 9 6.08 0.53 -4.00
C LYS A 9 6.82 0.46 -2.66
N TYR A 10 6.76 1.51 -1.85
CA TYR A 10 7.39 1.49 -0.52
C TYR A 10 6.68 0.52 0.44
N ALA A 11 5.36 0.44 0.38
CA ALA A 11 4.60 -0.47 1.21
C ALA A 11 4.90 -1.95 0.87
N VAL A 12 5.08 -2.29 -0.41
CA VAL A 12 5.54 -3.62 -0.83
C VAL A 12 6.95 -3.90 -0.33
N ALA A 13 7.85 -2.90 -0.36
CA ALA A 13 9.19 -3.08 0.21
C ALA A 13 9.14 -3.31 1.74
N ALA A 14 8.24 -2.63 2.46
CA ALA A 14 8.04 -2.83 3.89
C ALA A 14 7.45 -4.22 4.21
N LEU A 15 6.56 -4.72 3.35
CA LEU A 15 6.03 -6.09 3.40
C LEU A 15 7.15 -7.12 3.24
N GLU A 16 7.97 -6.98 2.19
CA GLU A 16 9.10 -7.89 1.91
C GLU A 16 10.17 -7.85 3.01
N ALA A 17 10.32 -6.71 3.69
CA ALA A 17 11.20 -6.55 4.82
C ALA A 17 10.64 -7.09 6.16
N GLY A 18 9.40 -7.61 6.18
CA GLY A 18 8.77 -8.12 7.39
C GLY A 18 8.47 -7.05 8.44
N ARG A 19 8.29 -5.79 8.03
CA ARG A 19 8.01 -4.65 8.94
C ARG A 19 6.52 -4.43 9.20
N LEU A 20 5.67 -5.18 8.52
CA LEU A 20 4.22 -5.05 8.59
C LEU A 20 3.64 -6.06 9.57
N ASN A 21 2.57 -5.67 10.25
CA ASN A 21 1.73 -6.64 10.97
C ASN A 21 0.82 -7.39 10.00
N ASP A 22 0.16 -8.45 10.47
CA ASP A 22 -0.68 -9.32 9.65
C ASP A 22 -1.78 -8.54 8.89
N TYR A 23 -2.42 -7.57 9.55
CA TYR A 23 -3.47 -6.74 8.94
C TYR A 23 -2.93 -5.83 7.82
N GLU A 24 -1.78 -5.19 8.03
CA GLU A 24 -1.12 -4.35 7.04
C GLU A 24 -0.62 -5.19 5.86
N ALA A 25 -0.08 -6.37 6.14
CA ALA A 25 0.40 -7.29 5.13
C ALA A 25 -0.73 -7.80 4.24
N GLU A 26 -1.85 -8.25 4.82
CA GLU A 26 -3.05 -8.65 4.07
C GLU A 26 -3.57 -7.51 3.20
N PHE A 27 -3.59 -6.28 3.73
CA PHE A 27 -4.00 -5.12 2.95
C PHE A 27 -3.08 -4.89 1.75
N ILE A 28 -1.76 -4.88 1.93
CA ILE A 28 -0.81 -4.64 0.84
C ILE A 28 -0.84 -5.76 -0.20
N GLU A 29 -0.91 -7.03 0.21
CA GLU A 29 -1.07 -8.15 -0.74
C GLU A 29 -2.36 -8.01 -1.55
N SER A 30 -3.46 -7.58 -0.94
CA SER A 30 -4.74 -7.40 -1.65
C SER A 30 -4.71 -6.33 -2.74
N ILE A 31 -3.78 -5.37 -2.66
CA ILE A 31 -3.66 -4.25 -3.60
C ILE A 31 -2.34 -4.27 -4.41
N ARG A 32 -1.50 -5.29 -4.23
CA ARG A 32 -0.15 -5.39 -4.82
C ARG A 32 -0.19 -5.30 -6.34
N ASP A 33 -1.17 -5.95 -6.94
CA ASP A 33 -1.35 -6.03 -8.40
C ASP A 33 -2.35 -5.00 -8.94
N TYR A 34 -2.81 -4.04 -8.13
CA TYR A 34 -3.77 -3.04 -8.57
C TYR A 34 -3.17 -2.12 -9.63
N SER A 35 -3.95 -1.91 -10.69
CA SER A 35 -3.64 -0.88 -11.67
C SER A 35 -3.78 0.52 -11.09
N LYS A 36 -3.17 1.51 -11.74
CA LYS A 36 -3.36 2.94 -11.40
C LYS A 36 -4.83 3.36 -11.26
N LYS A 37 -5.73 2.78 -12.05
CA LYS A 37 -7.17 3.09 -11.99
C LYS A 37 -7.81 2.51 -10.72
N GLU A 38 -7.36 1.34 -10.28
CA GLU A 38 -7.86 0.69 -9.06
C GLU A 38 -7.30 1.36 -7.80
N LEU A 39 -6.02 1.74 -7.81
CA LEU A 39 -5.43 2.52 -6.72
C LEU A 39 -6.11 3.87 -6.50
N ARG A 40 -6.67 4.47 -7.55
CA ARG A 40 -7.48 5.70 -7.45
C ARG A 40 -8.87 5.47 -6.86
N LYS A 41 -9.35 4.23 -6.80
CA LYS A 41 -10.63 3.86 -6.17
C LYS A 41 -10.49 3.52 -4.70
N LEU A 42 -9.27 3.52 -4.14
CA LEU A 42 -9.08 3.34 -2.71
C LEU A 42 -9.87 4.39 -1.95
N SER A 43 -10.60 3.94 -0.92
CA SER A 43 -11.26 4.84 0.01
C SER A 43 -10.24 5.71 0.74
N SER A 44 -10.68 6.86 1.28
CA SER A 44 -9.79 7.74 2.05
C SER A 44 -9.10 7.03 3.21
N LYS A 45 -9.76 6.03 3.82
CA LYS A 45 -9.18 5.19 4.88
C LYS A 45 -8.06 4.30 4.36
N GLN A 46 -8.27 3.62 3.23
CA GLN A 46 -7.26 2.79 2.59
C GLN A 46 -6.08 3.61 2.09
N TYR A 47 -6.33 4.81 1.56
CA TYR A 47 -5.25 5.72 1.17
C TYR A 47 -4.41 6.16 2.37
N LYS A 48 -5.05 6.47 3.49
CA LYS A 48 -4.36 6.82 4.74
C LYS A 48 -3.52 5.66 5.26
N LEU A 49 -4.09 4.45 5.30
CA LEU A 49 -3.39 3.24 5.70
C LEU A 49 -2.17 2.97 4.80
N LEU A 50 -2.34 3.06 3.47
CA LEU A 50 -1.25 2.91 2.51
C LEU A 50 -0.12 3.92 2.76
N ASN A 51 -0.49 5.17 3.06
CA ASN A 51 0.48 6.22 3.37
C ASN A 51 1.18 5.98 4.71
N GLU A 52 0.49 5.49 5.73
CA GLU A 52 1.09 5.12 7.02
C GLU A 52 2.10 3.98 6.85
N ILE A 53 1.73 2.95 6.09
CA ILE A 53 2.59 1.80 5.79
C ILE A 53 3.83 2.24 5.00
N SER A 54 3.67 3.10 3.98
CA SER A 54 4.79 3.56 3.14
C SER A 54 5.83 4.40 3.88
N ASN A 55 5.54 4.86 5.10
CA ASN A 55 6.45 5.66 5.93
C ASN A 55 7.10 4.84 7.08
N LYS A 56 6.92 3.52 7.12
CA LYS A 56 7.62 2.59 8.04
C LYS A 56 8.90 2.02 7.42
#